data_AF-A0A933AQM7-F1
#
_entry.id   AF-A0A933AQM7-F1
#
_cell.length_a   1.000
_cell.length_b   1.000
_cell.length_c   1.000
_cell.angle_alpha   90.00
_cell.angle_beta   90.00
_cell.angle_gamma   90.00
#
_symmetry.space_group_name_H-M   'P 1'
#
loop_
_entity.id
_entity.type
_entity.pdbx_description
1 polymer ?
#
loop_
_entity_poly.entity_id
_entity_poly.type
_entity_poly.pdbx_seq_one_letter_code
_entity_poly.pdbx_strand_id
1 'polypeptide(L)' 'VDANGGNPRNSIYWSFGGSRLSPASPATDKLYTGQQSDATGLYFYQARWYDPYLNRWI' A
#
# COMPACT_ATOMS: atom_id res chain seq x y z
N VAL A 1 -13.94 5.86 2.56
CA VAL A 1 -15.34 5.73 2.10
C VAL A 1 -15.57 6.79 1.05
N ASP A 2 -16.40 6.55 0.04
CA ASP A 2 -16.70 7.62 -0.93
C ASP A 2 -17.64 8.67 -0.30
N ALA A 3 -17.87 9.79 -1.01
CA ALA A 3 -18.71 10.88 -0.52
C ALA A 3 -20.17 10.49 -0.26
N ASN A 4 -20.62 9.35 -0.80
CA ASN A 4 -21.98 8.81 -0.65
C ASN A 4 -22.05 7.64 0.36
N GLY A 5 -20.96 7.37 1.10
CA GLY A 5 -20.88 6.27 2.06
C GLY A 5 -20.70 4.88 1.44
N GLY A 6 -20.44 4.80 0.13
CA GLY A 6 -20.11 3.58 -0.59
C GLY A 6 -18.72 3.03 -0.22
N ASN A 7 -18.54 1.73 -0.49
CA ASN A 7 -17.35 0.99 -0.09
C ASN A 7 -16.13 1.40 -0.94
N PRO A 8 -15.13 2.11 -0.40
CA PRO A 8 -14.10 2.83 -1.16
C PRO A 8 -12.98 1.95 -1.74
N ARG A 9 -13.23 0.64 -1.90
CA ARG A 9 -12.25 -0.44 -2.14
C ARG A 9 -11.50 -0.86 -0.86
N ASN A 10 -11.33 -2.18 -0.73
CA ASN A 10 -10.70 -2.81 0.42
C ASN A 10 -9.35 -3.41 0.02
N SER A 11 -8.33 -3.19 0.84
CA SER A 11 -7.01 -3.80 0.70
C SER A 11 -6.62 -4.51 1.98
N ILE A 12 -6.05 -5.71 1.85
CA ILE A 12 -5.60 -6.55 2.96
C ILE A 12 -4.11 -6.80 2.75
N TYR A 13 -3.32 -6.66 3.81
CA TYR A 13 -1.86 -6.79 3.77
C TYR A 13 -1.38 -7.92 4.68
N TRP A 14 -0.25 -8.50 4.31
CA TRP A 14 0.55 -9.33 5.20
C TRP A 14 1.25 -8.46 6.25
N SER A 15 1.78 -9.09 7.29
CA SER A 15 2.40 -8.43 8.45
C SER A 15 3.55 -7.48 8.11
N PHE A 16 4.11 -7.55 6.90
CA PHE A 16 5.25 -6.75 6.46
C PHE A 16 4.98 -5.94 5.19
N GLY A 17 3.71 -5.71 4.87
CA GLY A 17 3.29 -4.76 3.83
C GLY A 17 3.06 -5.33 2.44
N GLY A 18 3.32 -6.63 2.24
CA GLY A 18 2.93 -7.33 1.02
C GLY A 18 1.41 -7.33 0.86
N SER A 19 0.90 -7.03 -0.33
CA SER A 19 -0.53 -7.03 -0.62
C SER A 19 -1.07 -8.47 -0.72
N ARG A 20 -2.05 -8.81 0.12
CA ARG A 20 -2.78 -10.09 0.07
C ARG A 20 -4.06 -9.99 -0.75
N LEU A 21 -4.75 -8.86 -0.64
CA LEU A 21 -5.89 -8.50 -1.46
C LEU A 21 -5.72 -7.03 -1.80
N SER A 22 -5.64 -6.70 -3.09
CA SER A 22 -5.68 -5.31 -3.53
C SER A 22 -6.56 -5.22 -4.78
N PRO A 23 -7.40 -4.17 -4.89
CA PRO A 23 -8.12 -3.92 -6.13
C PRO A 23 -7.16 -3.62 -7.28
N ALA A 24 -7.56 -3.95 -8.52
CA ALA A 24 -6.76 -3.67 -9.72
C ALA A 24 -6.43 -2.17 -9.91
N SER A 25 -7.26 -1.29 -9.33
CA SER A 25 -6.99 0.14 -9.21
C SER A 25 -7.28 0.54 -7.77
N PRO A 26 -6.26 0.75 -6.92
CA PRO A 26 -6.48 1.27 -5.59
C PRO A 26 -6.98 2.71 -5.66
N ALA A 27 -7.81 3.09 -4.68
CA ALA A 27 -8.37 4.44 -4.62
C ALA A 27 -7.34 5.49 -4.17
N THR A 28 -6.19 5.05 -3.68
CA THR A 28 -5.08 5.87 -3.20
C THR A 28 -3.75 5.16 -3.44
N ASP A 29 -2.69 5.93 -3.52
CA ASP A 29 -1.29 5.50 -3.51
C ASP A 29 -0.74 5.30 -2.10
N LYS A 30 -1.47 5.70 -1.05
CA LYS A 30 -1.10 5.44 0.35
C LYS A 30 -1.66 4.09 0.78
N LEU A 31 -0.80 3.09 0.88
CA LEU A 31 -1.18 1.71 1.16
C LEU A 31 -0.77 1.33 2.59
N TYR A 32 0.05 0.29 2.74
CA TYR A 32 0.39 -0.28 4.03
C TYR A 32 0.98 0.76 4.98
N THR A 33 0.48 0.81 6.22
CA THR A 33 0.86 1.80 7.26
C THR A 33 0.73 3.27 6.83
N GLY A 34 -0.02 3.57 5.76
CA GLY A 34 -0.22 4.92 5.24
C GLY A 34 0.95 5.45 4.39
N GLN A 35 1.92 4.59 4.06
CA GLN A 35 3.07 4.98 3.23
C GLN A 35 2.70 4.98 1.76
N GLN A 36 3.31 5.91 1.03
CA GLN A 36 3.12 6.01 -0.41
C GLN A 36 3.83 4.84 -1.10
N SER A 37 3.08 4.05 -1.84
CA SER A 37 3.63 3.05 -2.76
C SER A 37 3.96 3.71 -4.09
N ASP A 38 5.15 3.48 -4.59
CA ASP A 38 5.54 3.86 -5.94
C ASP A 38 5.16 2.77 -6.97
N ALA A 39 5.21 3.09 -8.26
CA ALA A 39 4.97 2.15 -9.36
C ALA A 39 5.93 0.94 -9.35
N THR A 40 7.07 1.07 -8.67
CA THR A 40 8.04 -0.01 -8.41
C THR A 40 7.56 -1.03 -7.36
N GLY A 41 6.51 -0.73 -6.60
CA GLY A 41 6.04 -1.54 -5.47
C GLY A 41 6.81 -1.30 -4.17
N LEU A 42 7.75 -0.34 -4.17
CA LEU A 42 8.46 0.09 -2.97
C LEU A 42 7.67 1.13 -2.18
N TYR A 43 7.83 1.10 -0.85
CA TYR A 43 7.26 2.08 0.05
C TYR A 43 8.28 3.17 0.38
N PHE A 44 7.90 4.44 0.17
CA PHE A 44 8.73 5.57 0.55
C PHE A 44 8.49 5.97 2.00
N TYR A 45 9.50 5.76 2.85
CA TYR A 45 9.50 6.18 4.25
C TYR A 45 10.37 7.43 4.47
N GLN A 46 10.22 8.43 3.59
CA GLN A 46 10.91 9.74 3.60
C GLN A 46 12.44 9.68 3.38
N ALA A 47 13.17 8.90 4.16
CA ALA A 47 14.64 8.81 4.06
C ALA A 47 15.11 7.56 3.32
N ARG A 48 14.30 6.50 3.30
CA ARG A 48 14.65 5.20 2.71
C ARG A 48 13.46 4.55 2.04
N TRP A 49 13.76 3.66 1.10
CA TRP A 49 12.78 2.80 0.44
C TRP A 49 12.70 1.47 1.17
N TYR A 50 11.49 0.95 1.32
CA TYR A 50 11.23 -0.36 1.92
C TYR A 50 10.61 -1.30 0.88
N ASP A 51 11.18 -2.49 0.77
CA ASP A 51 10.65 -3.58 -0.06
C ASP A 51 9.73 -4.47 0.80
N PRO A 52 8.40 -4.44 0.56
CA PRO A 52 7.43 -5.25 1.30
C PRO A 52 7.36 -6.71 0.84
N TYR A 53 8.01 -7.06 -0.27
CA TYR A 53 8.12 -8.43 -0.77
C TYR A 53 9.30 -9.15 -0.12
N LEU A 54 10.44 -8.47 0.00
CA LEU A 54 11.65 -8.99 0.66
C LEU A 54 11.73 -8.66 2.15
N ASN A 55 10.83 -7.83 2.66
CA ASN A 55 10.79 -7.35 4.04
C ASN A 55 12.08 -6.66 4.50
N ARG A 56 12.62 -5.77 3.66
CA ARG A 56 13.92 -5.11 3.95
C ARG A 56 13.97 -3.69 3.39
N TRP A 57 14.80 -2.86 4.03
CA TRP A 57 15.19 -1.55 3.53
C TRP A 57 16.17 -1.64 2.36
N ILE A 58 16.09 -0.64 1.47
CA ILE A 58 17.08 -0.37 0.44
C ILE A 58 17.89 0.88 0.83
#